data_AF-A0A7T5R3A0-F1
#
_entry.id   AF-A0A7T5R3A0-F1
#
_cell.length_a   1.000
_cell.length_b   1.000
_cell.length_c   1.000
_cell.angle_alpha   90.00
_cell.angle_beta   90.00
_cell.angle_gamma   90.00
#
_symmetry.space_group_name_H-M   'P 1'
#
loop_
_entity.id
_entity.type
_entity.pdbx_description
1 polymer ?
#
loop_
_entity_poly.entity_id
_entity_poly.type
_entity_poly.pdbx_seq_one_letter_code
_entity_poly.pdbx_strand_id
1 'polypeptide(L)'
;MKERDLQSIMQDMAIRLEGIQEDDCSYAGGLLSEVEAYKAVDSTLARLHKEFLDCRRNRLRALEQQGEGSAMADIARDLEDSAQSAIETRIIELRTDPIKRMMVERMMAQAHLQDMEEQRIASSKFYARRMAECHAEERHAQMLHLKRQREGEDSFLMLMLMWWMMRHTVWRTQLKLSLASSFVQAKDRLVAYEIRYAGNAA
;
A
#
# COMPACT_ATOMS: atom_id res chain seq x y z
N MET A 1 -4.34 -35.73 20.36
CA MET A 1 -5.14 -34.50 20.18
C MET A 1 -4.17 -33.35 20.14
N LYS A 2 -4.05 -32.64 19.00
CA LYS A 2 -3.13 -31.50 18.85
C LYS A 2 -3.73 -30.30 19.59
N GLU A 3 -2.99 -29.78 20.56
CA GLU A 3 -3.27 -28.50 21.21
C GLU A 3 -3.38 -27.43 20.12
N ARG A 4 -4.56 -26.83 19.98
CA ARG A 4 -4.72 -25.68 19.09
C ARG A 4 -3.97 -24.53 19.73
N ASP A 5 -3.03 -23.98 18.98
CA ASP A 5 -2.24 -22.83 19.38
C ASP A 5 -3.17 -21.65 19.71
N LEU A 6 -2.87 -20.95 20.80
CA LEU A 6 -3.68 -19.84 21.31
C LEU A 6 -3.87 -18.75 20.25
N GLN A 7 -2.86 -18.59 19.40
CA GLN A 7 -2.91 -17.70 18.23
C GLN A 7 -3.98 -18.11 17.22
N SER A 8 -4.16 -19.41 16.96
CA SER A 8 -5.21 -19.90 16.06
C SER A 8 -6.60 -19.63 16.63
N ILE A 9 -6.78 -19.72 17.94
CA ILE A 9 -8.07 -19.42 18.60
C ILE A 9 -8.35 -17.91 18.54
N MET A 10 -7.34 -17.08 18.77
CA MET A 10 -7.49 -15.62 18.66
C MET A 10 -7.80 -15.17 17.24
N GLN A 11 -7.21 -15.81 16.24
CA GLN A 11 -7.46 -15.51 14.83
C GLN A 11 -8.86 -15.96 14.39
N ASP A 12 -9.33 -17.12 14.87
CA ASP A 12 -10.68 -17.62 14.61
C ASP A 12 -11.76 -16.76 15.30
N MET A 13 -11.45 -16.21 16.48
CA MET A 13 -12.32 -15.24 17.17
C MET A 13 -12.31 -13.87 16.48
N ALA A 14 -11.17 -13.40 15.96
CA ALA A 14 -11.09 -12.16 15.20
C ALA A 14 -11.92 -12.24 13.90
N ILE A 15 -11.83 -13.36 13.18
CA ILE A 15 -12.63 -13.62 11.97
C ILE A 15 -14.13 -13.71 12.30
N ARG A 16 -14.51 -14.31 13.44
CA ARG A 16 -15.91 -14.34 13.89
C ARG A 16 -16.45 -12.97 14.31
N LEU A 17 -15.61 -12.10 14.88
CA LEU A 17 -16.02 -10.76 15.29
C LEU A 17 -16.19 -9.82 14.09
N GLU A 18 -15.40 -9.99 13.02
CA GLU A 18 -15.61 -9.30 11.75
C GLU A 18 -16.89 -9.77 11.02
N GLY A 19 -17.45 -10.92 11.39
CA GLY A 19 -18.71 -11.45 10.84
C GLY A 19 -19.97 -11.20 11.67
N ILE A 20 -19.88 -10.59 12.86
CA ILE A 20 -21.01 -10.41 13.80
C ILE A 20 -21.27 -8.91 14.14
N GLN A 21 -20.68 -7.98 13.39
CA GLN A 21 -21.16 -6.59 13.26
C GLN A 21 -21.77 -6.49 11.85
N GLU A 22 -23.05 -6.27 11.57
CA GLU A 22 -24.11 -5.50 12.23
C GLU A 22 -25.47 -6.12 11.85
N ASP A 23 -26.22 -6.67 12.80
CA ASP A 23 -27.66 -6.98 12.62
C ASP A 23 -28.54 -6.19 13.63
N ASP A 24 -27.94 -5.16 14.25
CA ASP A 24 -28.64 -4.19 15.08
C ASP A 24 -28.87 -2.89 14.27
N CYS A 25 -30.01 -2.82 13.58
CA CYS A 25 -30.76 -1.58 13.28
C CYS A 25 -29.96 -0.35 12.79
N SER A 26 -28.98 -0.52 11.91
CA SER A 26 -28.39 0.60 11.15
C SER A 26 -28.99 0.66 9.74
N TYR A 27 -30.10 1.37 9.59
CA TYR A 27 -30.59 1.88 8.29
C TYR A 27 -29.72 3.04 7.76
N ALA A 28 -28.44 3.08 8.13
CA ALA A 28 -27.53 4.19 7.89
C ALA A 28 -26.18 3.65 7.39
N GLY A 29 -26.12 3.22 6.12
CA GLY A 29 -24.81 2.93 5.54
C GLY A 29 -24.75 2.34 4.14
N GLY A 30 -25.80 1.68 3.62
CA GLY A 30 -25.62 0.88 2.39
C GLY A 30 -26.76 0.87 1.38
N LEU A 31 -27.83 1.62 1.62
CA LEU A 31 -28.96 1.74 0.69
C LEU A 31 -29.32 3.21 0.67
N LEU A 32 -29.54 3.78 -0.53
CA LEU A 32 -30.25 5.05 -0.68
C LEU A 32 -31.38 5.08 0.36
N SER A 33 -31.38 6.09 1.24
CA SER A 33 -32.48 6.23 2.19
C SER A 33 -33.77 6.13 1.38
N GLU A 34 -34.78 5.39 1.85
CA GLU A 34 -35.99 5.14 1.07
C GLU A 34 -36.55 6.42 0.44
N VAL A 35 -36.46 7.54 1.16
CA VAL A 35 -36.78 8.89 0.70
C VAL A 35 -35.97 9.30 -0.54
N GLU A 36 -34.65 9.09 -0.55
CA GLU A 36 -33.77 9.37 -1.68
C GLU A 36 -34.12 8.53 -2.91
N ALA A 37 -34.46 7.27 -2.69
CA ALA A 37 -34.84 6.39 -3.79
C ALA A 37 -36.18 6.82 -4.41
N TYR A 38 -37.19 7.15 -3.60
CA TYR A 38 -38.45 7.69 -4.11
C TYR A 38 -38.28 9.08 -4.75
N LYS A 39 -37.39 9.93 -4.25
CA LYS A 39 -37.09 11.24 -4.86
C LYS A 39 -36.54 11.13 -6.27
N ALA A 40 -35.78 10.09 -6.57
CA ALA A 40 -35.26 9.87 -7.92
C ALA A 40 -36.37 9.53 -8.94
N VAL A 41 -37.48 8.94 -8.46
CA VAL A 41 -38.58 8.44 -9.30
C VAL A 41 -39.80 9.38 -9.30
N ASP A 42 -39.99 10.19 -8.25
CA ASP A 42 -41.10 11.12 -8.10
C ASP A 42 -40.62 12.57 -7.99
N SER A 43 -40.89 13.37 -9.03
CA SER A 43 -40.49 14.77 -9.10
C SER A 43 -41.23 15.66 -8.10
N THR A 44 -42.45 15.28 -7.69
CA THR A 44 -43.20 15.99 -6.65
C THR A 44 -42.52 15.83 -5.30
N LEU A 45 -42.14 14.61 -4.91
CA LEU A 45 -41.39 14.35 -3.68
C LEU A 45 -40.03 15.07 -3.69
N ALA A 46 -39.34 15.11 -4.83
CA ALA A 46 -38.09 15.87 -4.96
C ALA A 46 -38.30 17.37 -4.70
N ARG A 47 -39.41 17.94 -5.20
CA ARG A 47 -39.77 19.34 -4.94
C ARG A 47 -40.12 19.58 -3.46
N LEU A 48 -40.98 18.74 -2.88
CA LEU A 48 -41.35 18.83 -1.46
C LEU A 48 -40.14 18.73 -0.54
N HIS A 49 -39.20 17.82 -0.86
CA HIS A 49 -37.95 17.72 -0.12
C HIS A 49 -37.10 18.99 -0.21
N LYS A 50 -37.07 19.65 -1.36
CA LYS A 50 -36.39 20.95 -1.49
C LYS A 50 -37.07 22.02 -0.64
N GLU A 51 -38.40 22.08 -0.68
CA GLU A 51 -39.20 23.02 0.12
C GLU A 51 -38.96 22.80 1.62
N PHE A 52 -38.91 21.56 2.10
CA PHE A 52 -38.55 21.24 3.48
C PHE A 52 -37.15 21.75 3.86
N LEU A 53 -36.13 21.54 3.01
CA LEU A 53 -34.78 22.04 3.27
C LEU A 53 -34.74 23.58 3.34
N ASP A 54 -35.52 24.25 2.49
CA ASP A 54 -35.63 25.71 2.49
C ASP A 54 -36.35 26.21 3.76
N CYS A 55 -37.44 25.55 4.19
CA CYS A 55 -38.13 25.83 5.46
C CYS A 55 -37.22 25.62 6.66
N ARG A 56 -36.49 24.51 6.71
CA ARG A 56 -35.52 24.22 7.78
C ARG A 56 -34.41 25.28 7.84
N ARG A 57 -33.90 25.72 6.70
CA ARG A 57 -32.93 26.82 6.63
C ARG A 57 -33.52 28.13 7.15
N ASN A 58 -34.79 28.42 6.83
CA ASN A 58 -35.47 29.61 7.33
C ASN A 58 -35.68 29.55 8.84
N ARG A 59 -36.02 28.39 9.41
CA ARG A 59 -36.10 28.21 10.86
C ARG A 59 -34.77 28.45 11.54
N LEU A 60 -33.68 27.88 11.02
CA LEU A 60 -32.34 28.11 11.57
C LEU A 60 -31.97 29.61 11.54
N ARG A 61 -32.26 30.30 10.44
CA ARG A 61 -32.04 31.76 10.35
C ARG A 61 -32.90 32.55 11.34
N ALA A 62 -34.16 32.17 11.53
CA ALA A 62 -35.05 32.84 12.48
C ALA A 62 -34.54 32.65 13.93
N LEU A 63 -34.08 31.45 14.28
CA LEU A 63 -33.47 31.16 15.58
C LEU A 63 -32.18 31.95 15.81
N GLU A 64 -31.32 32.07 14.79
CA GLU A 64 -30.08 32.85 14.87
C GLU A 64 -30.34 34.35 15.04
N GLN A 65 -31.35 34.91 14.36
CA GLN A 65 -31.59 36.36 14.34
C GLN A 65 -32.45 36.87 15.50
N GLN A 66 -33.45 36.10 15.92
CA GLN A 66 -34.47 36.55 16.87
C GLN A 66 -34.49 35.75 18.18
N GLY A 67 -33.73 34.65 18.24
CA GLY A 67 -33.71 33.76 19.39
C GLY A 67 -34.90 32.80 19.43
N GLU A 68 -34.78 31.85 20.35
CA GLU A 68 -35.82 30.86 20.64
C GLU A 68 -37.04 31.52 21.31
N GLY A 69 -38.26 31.14 20.91
CA GLY A 69 -39.51 31.72 21.42
C GLY A 69 -39.94 33.03 20.76
N SER A 70 -39.31 33.43 19.66
CA SER A 70 -39.83 34.50 18.80
C SER A 70 -40.98 33.99 17.93
N ALA A 71 -42.00 34.82 17.71
CA ALA A 71 -43.13 34.46 16.83
C ALA A 71 -42.68 34.04 15.42
N MET A 72 -41.58 34.61 14.92
CA MET A 72 -41.01 34.23 13.62
C MET A 72 -40.38 32.83 13.65
N ALA A 73 -39.68 32.47 14.74
CA ALA A 73 -39.12 31.12 14.90
C ALA A 73 -40.22 30.07 15.04
N ASP A 74 -41.31 30.39 15.74
CA ASP A 74 -42.47 29.51 15.88
C ASP A 74 -43.17 29.29 14.53
N ILE A 75 -43.43 30.35 13.77
CA ILE A 75 -44.00 30.24 12.41
C ILE A 75 -43.08 29.42 11.51
N ALA A 76 -41.76 29.66 11.56
CA ALA A 76 -40.81 28.91 10.73
C ALA A 76 -40.74 27.42 11.09
N ARG A 77 -40.97 27.09 12.37
CA ARG A 77 -41.11 25.71 12.84
C ARG A 77 -42.38 25.06 12.32
N ASP A 78 -43.53 25.71 12.42
CA ASP A 78 -44.79 25.19 11.90
C ASP A 78 -44.71 24.94 10.38
N LEU A 79 -44.00 25.80 9.64
CA LEU A 79 -43.75 25.62 8.21
C LEU A 79 -42.84 24.41 7.91
N GLU A 80 -41.80 24.18 8.71
CA GLU A 80 -40.96 22.99 8.58
C GLU A 80 -41.75 21.71 8.87
N ASP A 81 -42.53 21.68 9.95
CA ASP A 81 -43.36 20.54 10.34
C ASP A 81 -44.44 20.24 9.28
N SER A 82 -45.02 21.29 8.68
CA SER A 82 -45.98 21.16 7.57
C SER A 82 -45.32 20.57 6.32
N ALA A 83 -44.12 21.04 5.96
CA ALA A 83 -43.37 20.52 4.82
C ALA A 83 -42.93 19.06 5.06
N GLN A 84 -42.54 18.71 6.29
CA GLN A 84 -42.22 17.34 6.67
C GLN A 84 -43.44 16.43 6.55
N SER A 85 -44.60 16.85 7.06
CA SER A 85 -45.85 16.09 6.97
C SER A 85 -46.26 15.85 5.51
N ALA A 86 -46.03 16.81 4.62
CA ALA A 86 -46.28 16.65 3.18
C ALA A 86 -45.37 15.61 2.53
N ILE A 87 -44.08 15.56 2.92
CA ILE A 87 -43.12 14.53 2.47
C ILE A 87 -43.58 13.15 2.93
N GLU A 88 -43.89 13.00 4.21
CA GLU A 88 -44.32 11.72 4.80
C GLU A 88 -45.59 11.20 4.13
N THR A 89 -46.58 12.08 3.94
CA THR A 89 -47.82 11.75 3.22
C THR A 89 -47.52 11.28 1.79
N ARG A 90 -46.66 12.01 1.06
CA ARG A 90 -46.30 11.65 -0.31
C ARG A 90 -45.57 10.31 -0.38
N ILE A 91 -44.72 9.98 0.59
CA ILE A 91 -44.05 8.67 0.68
C ILE A 91 -45.08 7.56 0.89
N ILE A 92 -46.07 7.76 1.77
CA ILE A 92 -47.14 6.77 2.00
C ILE A 92 -47.91 6.53 0.70
N GLU A 93 -48.28 7.58 -0.03
CA GLU A 93 -48.91 7.46 -1.35
C GLU A 93 -48.03 6.65 -2.32
N LEU A 94 -46.74 6.98 -2.42
CA LEU A 94 -45.82 6.30 -3.33
C LEU A 94 -45.59 4.83 -2.97
N ARG A 95 -45.63 4.47 -1.68
CA ARG A 95 -45.60 3.07 -1.22
C ARG A 95 -46.83 2.28 -1.66
N THR A 96 -47.98 2.95 -1.75
CA THR A 96 -49.23 2.33 -2.22
C THR A 96 -49.32 2.24 -3.75
N ASP A 97 -48.54 3.03 -4.49
CA ASP A 97 -48.46 2.95 -5.96
C ASP A 97 -47.54 1.78 -6.38
N PRO A 98 -48.10 0.70 -6.97
CA PRO A 98 -47.32 -0.49 -7.33
C PRO A 98 -46.29 -0.22 -8.43
N ILE A 99 -46.54 0.75 -9.32
CA ILE A 99 -45.62 1.07 -10.42
C ILE A 99 -44.39 1.78 -9.85
N LYS A 100 -44.61 2.79 -9.00
CA LYS A 100 -43.53 3.56 -8.37
C LYS A 100 -42.71 2.69 -7.42
N ARG A 101 -43.37 1.85 -6.62
CA ARG A 101 -42.69 0.88 -5.76
C ARG A 101 -41.79 -0.06 -6.54
N MET A 102 -42.29 -0.65 -7.63
CA MET A 102 -41.49 -1.55 -8.49
C MET A 102 -40.29 -0.82 -9.13
N MET A 103 -40.46 0.44 -9.54
CA MET A 103 -39.36 1.25 -10.08
C MET A 103 -38.26 1.48 -9.04
N VAL A 104 -38.65 1.80 -7.80
CA VAL A 104 -37.72 2.00 -6.69
C VAL A 104 -37.00 0.71 -6.31
N GLU A 105 -37.74 -0.40 -6.17
CA GLU A 105 -37.16 -1.73 -5.90
C GLU A 105 -36.14 -2.12 -6.98
N ARG A 106 -36.46 -1.90 -8.26
CA ARG A 106 -35.54 -2.17 -9.37
C ARG A 106 -34.30 -1.29 -9.30
N MET A 107 -34.46 -0.01 -9.00
CA MET A 107 -33.34 0.93 -8.91
C MET A 107 -32.42 0.57 -7.74
N MET A 108 -32.98 0.24 -6.57
CA MET A 108 -32.22 -0.21 -5.40
C MET A 108 -31.49 -1.52 -5.68
N ALA A 109 -32.16 -2.49 -6.33
CA ALA A 109 -31.53 -3.75 -6.72
C ALA A 109 -30.37 -3.53 -7.69
N GLN A 110 -30.51 -2.61 -8.65
CA GLN A 110 -29.45 -2.28 -9.59
C GLN A 110 -28.27 -1.59 -8.90
N ALA A 111 -28.52 -0.65 -7.99
CA ALA A 111 -27.48 0.00 -7.20
C ALA A 111 -26.71 -1.03 -6.36
N HIS A 112 -27.42 -1.95 -5.70
CA HIS A 112 -26.79 -3.01 -4.90
C HIS A 112 -25.90 -3.93 -5.74
N LEU A 113 -26.32 -4.29 -6.95
CA LEU A 113 -25.49 -5.08 -7.86
C LEU A 113 -24.22 -4.33 -8.28
N GLN A 114 -24.32 -3.02 -8.51
CA GLN A 114 -23.16 -2.18 -8.82
C GLN A 114 -22.18 -2.11 -7.64
N ASP A 115 -22.68 -1.89 -6.42
CA ASP A 115 -21.84 -1.86 -5.22
C ASP A 115 -21.12 -3.20 -5.00
N MET A 116 -21.82 -4.32 -5.19
CA MET A 116 -21.22 -5.66 -5.12
C MET A 116 -20.13 -5.86 -6.18
N GLU A 117 -20.35 -5.38 -7.40
CA GLU A 117 -19.36 -5.48 -8.48
C GLU A 117 -18.15 -4.60 -8.22
N GLU A 118 -18.35 -3.38 -7.72
CA GLU A 118 -17.27 -2.48 -7.31
C GLU A 118 -16.44 -3.08 -6.18
N GLN A 119 -17.08 -3.66 -5.16
CA GLN A 119 -16.39 -4.36 -4.08
C GLN A 119 -15.58 -5.55 -4.58
N ARG A 120 -16.10 -6.32 -5.54
CA ARG A 120 -15.38 -7.43 -6.17
C ARG A 120 -14.16 -6.93 -6.95
N ILE A 121 -14.31 -5.86 -7.71
CA ILE A 121 -13.21 -5.26 -8.47
C ILE A 121 -12.14 -4.70 -7.51
N ALA A 122 -12.56 -4.01 -6.45
CA ALA A 122 -11.66 -3.47 -5.43
C ALA A 122 -10.88 -4.59 -4.74
N SER A 123 -11.56 -5.66 -4.34
CA SER A 123 -10.95 -6.85 -3.74
C SER A 123 -9.97 -7.51 -4.70
N SER A 124 -10.37 -7.74 -5.96
CA SER A 124 -9.49 -8.31 -6.99
C SER A 124 -8.23 -7.47 -7.20
N LYS A 125 -8.36 -6.14 -7.29
CA LYS A 125 -7.23 -5.22 -7.41
C LYS A 125 -6.32 -5.26 -6.19
N PHE A 126 -6.89 -5.38 -4.99
CA PHE A 126 -6.13 -5.52 -3.75
C PHE A 126 -5.28 -6.79 -3.77
N TYR A 127 -5.87 -7.95 -4.09
CA TYR A 127 -5.13 -9.21 -4.22
C TYR A 127 -4.07 -9.15 -5.32
N ALA A 128 -4.39 -8.57 -6.48
CA ALA A 128 -3.43 -8.44 -7.58
C ALA A 128 -2.23 -7.59 -7.20
N ARG A 129 -2.43 -6.47 -6.48
CA ARG A 129 -1.33 -5.62 -5.98
C ARG A 129 -0.46 -6.38 -5.00
N ARG A 130 -1.06 -7.08 -4.03
CA ARG A 130 -0.33 -7.84 -3.03
C ARG A 130 0.47 -9.00 -3.63
N MET A 131 -0.06 -9.66 -4.65
CA MET A 131 0.67 -10.67 -5.41
C MET A 131 1.83 -10.07 -6.21
N ALA A 132 1.63 -8.89 -6.82
CA ALA A 132 2.69 -8.20 -7.55
C ALA A 132 3.83 -7.75 -6.61
N GLU A 133 3.51 -7.31 -5.40
CA GLU A 133 4.50 -6.98 -4.36
C GLU A 133 5.31 -8.22 -3.95
N CYS A 134 4.64 -9.34 -3.67
CA CYS A 134 5.32 -10.60 -3.34
C CYS A 134 6.28 -11.04 -4.46
N HIS A 135 5.85 -11.01 -5.72
CA HIS A 135 6.72 -11.32 -6.85
C HIS A 135 7.87 -10.33 -7.05
N ALA A 136 7.67 -9.05 -6.70
CA ALA A 136 8.74 -8.06 -6.74
C ALA A 136 9.80 -8.34 -5.67
N GLU A 137 9.38 -8.74 -4.46
CA GLU A 137 10.27 -9.17 -3.39
C GLU A 137 11.06 -10.43 -3.77
N GLU A 138 10.40 -11.43 -4.35
CA GLU A 138 11.06 -12.65 -4.85
C GLU A 138 12.14 -12.32 -5.90
N ARG A 139 11.81 -11.45 -6.86
CA ARG A 139 12.77 -11.00 -7.88
C ARG A 139 13.94 -10.24 -7.27
N HIS A 140 13.67 -9.39 -6.28
CA HIS A 140 14.72 -8.65 -5.57
C HIS A 140 15.65 -9.61 -4.80
N ALA A 141 15.08 -10.62 -4.12
CA ALA A 141 15.86 -11.65 -3.44
C ALA A 141 16.73 -12.45 -4.41
N GLN A 142 16.18 -12.89 -5.55
CA GLN A 142 16.93 -13.58 -6.60
C GLN A 142 18.09 -12.71 -7.14
N MET A 143 17.84 -11.42 -7.36
CA MET A 143 18.88 -10.49 -7.80
C MET A 143 20.02 -10.37 -6.77
N LEU A 144 19.70 -10.30 -5.48
CA LEU A 144 20.70 -10.26 -4.41
C LEU A 144 21.54 -11.54 -4.34
N HIS A 145 20.91 -12.71 -4.53
CA HIS A 145 21.63 -13.98 -4.60
C HIS A 145 22.62 -14.02 -5.77
N LEU A 146 22.20 -13.56 -6.96
CA LEU A 146 23.08 -13.47 -8.13
C LEU A 146 24.22 -12.46 -7.93
N LYS A 147 23.96 -11.32 -7.28
CA LYS A 147 25.01 -10.35 -6.94
C LYS A 147 26.06 -10.95 -6.01
N ARG A 148 25.64 -11.65 -4.95
CA ARG A 148 26.57 -12.33 -4.03
C ARG A 148 27.43 -13.38 -4.72
N GLN A 149 26.86 -14.13 -5.66
CA GLN A 149 27.62 -15.10 -6.45
C GLN A 149 28.67 -14.41 -7.32
N ARG A 150 28.30 -13.36 -8.04
CA ARG A 150 29.24 -12.58 -8.86
C ARG A 150 30.35 -11.94 -8.02
N GLU A 151 30.02 -11.33 -6.90
CA GLU A 151 31.02 -10.73 -5.99
C GLU A 151 32.01 -11.78 -5.47
N GLY A 152 31.54 -13.01 -5.19
CA GLY A 152 32.40 -14.13 -4.80
C GLY A 152 33.33 -14.59 -5.92
N GLU A 153 32.83 -14.69 -7.15
CA GLU A 153 33.62 -15.04 -8.34
C GLU A 153 34.67 -13.98 -8.66
N ASP A 154 34.29 -12.70 -8.63
CA ASP A 154 35.19 -11.56 -8.87
C ASP A 154 36.29 -11.49 -7.81
N SER A 155 35.96 -11.73 -6.54
CA SER A 155 36.93 -11.77 -5.44
C SER A 155 37.94 -12.90 -5.61
N PHE A 156 37.49 -14.08 -6.04
CA PHE A 156 38.37 -15.22 -6.32
C PHE A 156 39.33 -14.93 -7.48
N LEU A 157 38.81 -14.38 -8.59
CA LEU A 157 39.62 -13.98 -9.74
C LEU A 157 40.67 -12.92 -9.37
N MET A 158 40.28 -11.94 -8.55
CA MET A 158 41.20 -10.88 -8.09
C MET A 158 42.32 -11.44 -7.20
N LEU A 159 42.01 -12.38 -6.29
CA LEU A 159 43.01 -13.07 -5.47
C LEU A 159 43.98 -13.90 -6.32
N MET A 160 43.47 -14.63 -7.31
CA MET A 160 44.29 -15.39 -8.25
C MET A 160 45.23 -14.50 -9.05
N LEU A 161 44.74 -13.36 -9.54
CA LEU A 161 45.55 -12.36 -10.26
C LEU A 161 46.64 -11.78 -9.34
N MET A 162 46.29 -11.43 -8.10
CA MET A 162 47.23 -10.87 -7.13
C MET A 162 48.33 -11.88 -6.77
N TRP A 163 47.98 -13.14 -6.54
CA TRP A 163 48.94 -14.21 -6.25
C TRP A 163 49.89 -14.46 -7.44
N TRP A 164 49.34 -14.48 -8.66
CA TRP A 164 50.15 -14.61 -9.88
C TRP A 164 51.15 -13.45 -10.02
N MET A 165 50.70 -12.21 -9.81
CA MET A 165 51.57 -11.03 -9.82
C MET A 165 52.65 -11.12 -8.75
N MET A 166 52.29 -11.49 -7.51
CA MET A 166 53.24 -11.60 -6.40
C MET A 166 54.30 -12.68 -6.63
N ARG A 167 53.90 -13.83 -7.16
CA ARG A 167 54.84 -14.90 -7.55
C ARG A 167 55.80 -14.43 -8.63
N HIS A 168 55.28 -13.73 -9.63
CA HIS A 168 56.09 -13.24 -10.74
C HIS A 168 57.03 -12.11 -10.32
N THR A 169 56.61 -11.21 -9.44
CA THR A 169 57.50 -10.17 -8.89
C THR A 169 58.58 -10.76 -8.00
N VAL A 170 58.25 -11.71 -7.12
CA VAL A 170 59.23 -12.43 -6.28
C VAL A 170 60.24 -13.21 -7.14
N TRP A 171 59.79 -13.91 -8.19
CA TRP A 171 60.70 -14.61 -9.09
C TRP A 171 61.64 -13.63 -9.83
N ARG A 172 61.12 -12.49 -10.31
CA ARG A 172 61.93 -11.45 -10.94
C ARG A 172 62.92 -10.81 -9.96
N THR A 173 62.55 -10.57 -8.70
CA THR A 173 63.47 -10.02 -7.70
C THR A 173 64.54 -11.03 -7.29
N GLN A 174 64.18 -12.31 -7.14
CA GLN A 174 65.15 -13.39 -6.90
C GLN A 174 66.18 -13.50 -8.02
N LEU A 175 65.76 -13.44 -9.29
CA LEU A 175 66.69 -13.42 -10.43
C LEU A 175 67.63 -12.21 -10.38
N LYS A 176 67.10 -11.02 -10.09
CA LYS A 176 67.94 -9.81 -9.97
C LYS A 176 68.92 -9.90 -8.81
N LEU A 177 68.49 -10.45 -7.67
CA LEU A 177 69.35 -10.67 -6.50
C LEU A 177 70.42 -11.74 -6.77
N SER A 178 70.08 -12.83 -7.48
CA SER A 178 71.05 -13.88 -7.84
C SER A 178 72.06 -13.39 -8.89
N LEU A 179 71.63 -12.51 -9.81
CA LEU A 179 72.52 -11.82 -10.74
C LEU A 179 73.43 -10.84 -9.98
N ALA A 180 72.89 -10.03 -9.08
CA ALA A 180 73.69 -9.11 -8.28
C ALA A 180 74.73 -9.84 -7.41
N SER A 181 74.36 -10.94 -6.77
CA SER A 181 75.30 -11.73 -5.96
C SER A 181 76.39 -12.39 -6.80
N SER A 182 76.09 -12.84 -8.02
CA SER A 182 77.11 -13.39 -8.92
C SER A 182 78.07 -12.31 -9.45
N PHE A 183 77.60 -11.08 -9.68
CA PHE A 183 78.45 -9.95 -10.02
C PHE A 183 79.38 -9.55 -8.86
N VAL A 184 78.88 -9.52 -7.62
CA VAL A 184 79.72 -9.26 -6.43
C VAL A 184 80.80 -10.33 -6.30
N GLN A 185 80.42 -11.61 -6.40
CA GLN A 185 81.38 -12.71 -6.30
C GLN A 185 82.41 -12.72 -7.44
N ALA A 186 82.03 -12.31 -8.66
CA ALA A 186 82.94 -12.15 -9.78
C ALA A 186 83.92 -10.98 -9.56
N LYS A 187 83.43 -9.85 -9.03
CA LYS A 187 84.27 -8.70 -8.69
C LYS A 187 85.28 -9.05 -7.60
N ASP A 188 84.86 -9.74 -6.54
CA ASP A 188 85.77 -10.17 -5.46
C ASP A 188 86.87 -11.11 -5.97
N ARG A 189 86.54 -11.99 -6.92
CA ARG A 189 87.52 -12.86 -7.58
C ARG A 189 88.51 -12.09 -8.44
N LEU A 190 88.06 -11.05 -9.15
CA LEU A 190 88.94 -10.20 -9.95
C LEU A 190 89.90 -9.38 -9.08
N VAL A 191 89.40 -8.79 -7.99
CA VAL A 191 90.25 -8.07 -7.01
C VAL A 191 91.26 -9.01 -6.36
N ALA A 192 90.84 -10.22 -5.97
CA ALA A 192 91.76 -11.22 -5.44
C ALA A 192 92.84 -11.65 -6.45
N TYR A 193 92.51 -11.64 -7.75
CA TYR A 193 93.47 -11.90 -8.82
C TYR A 193 94.45 -10.72 -8.94
N GLU A 194 93.99 -9.48 -9.03
CA GLU A 194 94.85 -8.30 -9.11
C GLU A 194 95.84 -8.18 -7.93
N ILE A 195 95.38 -8.41 -6.70
CA ILE A 195 96.25 -8.41 -5.50
C ILE A 195 97.34 -9.50 -5.61
N ARG A 196 96.99 -10.68 -6.14
CA ARG A 196 97.93 -11.81 -6.27
C ARG A 196 98.96 -11.61 -7.37
N TYR A 197 98.64 -10.84 -8.42
CA TYR A 197 99.59 -10.52 -9.50
C TYR A 197 100.39 -9.23 -9.25
N ALA A 198 99.84 -8.25 -8.52
CA ALA A 198 100.58 -7.07 -8.10
C ALA A 198 101.65 -7.39 -7.04
N GLY A 199 101.42 -8.39 -6.19
CA GLY A 199 102.41 -8.86 -5.20
C GLY A 199 103.60 -9.64 -5.77
N ASN A 200 103.57 -10.03 -7.05
CA ASN A 200 104.70 -10.68 -7.74
C ASN A 200 105.53 -9.71 -8.62
N ALA A 201 105.19 -8.42 -8.62
CA ALA A 201 105.85 -7.39 -9.41
C ALA A 201 106.67 -6.38 -8.57
N ALA A 202 106.84 -6.63 -7.27
CA ALA A 202 107.71 -5.88 -6.36
C ALA A 202 108.75 -6.83 -5.74
#